data_AF-A0A061QLI2-F1
#
_entry.id   AF-A0A061QLI2-F1
#
_cell.length_a   1.000
_cell.length_b   1.000
_cell.length_c   1.000
_cell.angle_alpha   90.00
_cell.angle_beta   90.00
_cell.angle_gamma   90.00
#
_symmetry.space_group_name_H-M   'P 1'
#
loop_
_entity.id
_entity.type
_entity.pdbx_description
1 polymer ?
#
loop_
_entity_poly.entity_id
_entity_poly.type
_entity_poly.pdbx_seq_one_letter_code
_entity_poly.pdbx_strand_id
1 'polypeptide(L)' 'FASLMNNFINNDMSKLMSALEMQSQPLPLIWTADFILGDKVDGQDTYFVGEFNCSCVGITQQLHLCSKVADAAIKITTM' A
#
# COMPACT_ATOMS: atom_id res chain seq x y z
N PHE A 1 -23.12 -4.36 8.51
CA PHE A 1 -22.41 -3.09 8.28
C PHE A 1 -22.37 -2.19 9.53
N ALA A 2 -23.51 -1.81 10.13
CA ALA A 2 -23.53 -0.93 11.31
C ALA A 2 -22.69 -1.42 12.51
N SER A 3 -22.76 -2.71 12.84
CA SER A 3 -21.94 -3.30 13.92
C SER A 3 -20.43 -3.22 13.63
N LEU A 4 -20.02 -3.43 12.37
CA LEU A 4 -18.62 -3.30 11.95
C LEU A 4 -18.13 -1.86 12.09
N MET A 5 -18.93 -0.89 11.61
CA MET A 5 -18.63 0.54 11.76
C MET A 5 -18.53 0.97 13.23
N ASN A 6 -19.45 0.51 14.08
CA ASN A 6 -19.43 0.81 15.50
C ASN A 6 -18.17 0.24 16.18
N ASN A 7 -17.78 -0.99 15.85
CA ASN A 7 -16.55 -1.56 16.40
C ASN A 7 -15.31 -0.79 15.94
N PHE A 8 -15.24 -0.46 14.65
CA PHE A 8 -14.11 0.29 14.09
C PHE A 8 -13.96 1.67 14.75
N ILE A 9 -15.04 2.46 14.80
CA ILE A 9 -15.02 3.82 15.37
C ILE A 9 -14.71 3.78 16.87
N ASN A 10 -15.34 2.89 17.63
CA ASN A 10 -15.28 2.94 19.09
C ASN A 10 -14.10 2.16 19.69
N ASN A 11 -13.55 1.16 19.00
CA ASN A 11 -12.53 0.28 19.56
C ASN A 11 -11.19 0.30 18.81
N ASP A 12 -11.22 0.42 17.47
CA ASP A 12 -10.02 0.26 16.65
C ASP A 12 -9.38 1.60 16.29
N MET A 13 -10.20 2.64 16.12
CA MET A 13 -9.76 3.98 15.70
C MET A 13 -8.64 4.54 16.58
N SER A 14 -8.81 4.51 17.91
CA SER A 14 -7.83 5.09 18.84
C SER A 14 -6.47 4.40 18.77
N LYS A 15 -6.47 3.08 18.57
CA LYS A 15 -5.24 2.27 18.41
C LYS A 15 -4.54 2.63 17.10
N LEU A 16 -5.30 2.74 16.01
CA LEU A 16 -4.80 3.11 14.69
C LEU A 16 -4.20 4.51 14.69
N MET A 17 -4.92 5.49 15.23
CA MET A 17 -4.46 6.87 15.37
C MET A 17 -3.21 6.99 16.23
N SER A 18 -3.09 6.16 17.27
CA SER A 18 -1.88 6.13 18.09
C SER A 18 -0.69 5.50 17.37
N ALA A 19 -0.90 4.43 16.61
CA ALA A 19 0.17 3.77 15.84
C ALA A 19 0.70 4.64 14.70
N LEU A 20 -0.13 5.54 14.17
CA LEU A 20 0.22 6.49 13.12
C LEU A 20 0.68 7.86 13.65
N GLU A 21 0.68 8.07 14.97
CA GLU A 21 1.01 9.37 15.60
C GLU A 21 0.08 10.53 15.15
N MET A 22 -1.21 10.24 14.97
CA MET A 22 -2.21 11.16 14.39
C MET A 22 -3.35 11.53 15.35
N GLN A 23 -3.22 11.34 16.66
CA GLN A 23 -4.34 11.44 17.63
C GLN A 23 -5.09 12.78 17.61
N SER A 24 -4.45 13.88 17.19
CA SER A 24 -5.05 15.22 17.08
C SER A 24 -5.50 15.61 15.66
N GLN A 25 -5.34 14.71 14.69
CA GLN A 25 -5.67 14.93 13.29
C GLN A 25 -7.04 14.34 12.94
N PRO A 26 -7.71 14.84 11.87
CA PRO A 26 -8.86 14.15 11.32
C PRO A 26 -8.49 12.72 10.89
N LEU A 27 -9.52 11.88 10.77
CA LEU A 27 -9.40 10.47 10.39
C LEU A 27 -8.50 10.31 9.15
N PRO A 28 -7.44 9.49 9.20
CA PRO A 28 -6.48 9.39 8.11
C PRO A 28 -7.17 8.78 6.88
N LEU A 29 -7.13 9.52 5.77
CA LEU A 29 -7.37 8.96 4.47
C LEU A 29 -6.11 8.22 4.04
N ILE A 30 -6.13 6.90 4.17
CA ILE A 30 -5.04 6.06 3.65
C ILE A 30 -5.27 5.85 2.16
N TRP A 31 -4.24 6.16 1.37
CA TRP A 31 -4.20 5.93 -0.06
C TRP A 31 -2.89 5.23 -0.43
N THR A 32 -2.92 4.46 -1.52
CA THR A 32 -1.72 3.85 -2.11
C THR A 32 -1.66 4.22 -3.58
N ALA A 33 -0.44 4.41 -4.07
CA ALA A 33 -0.16 4.64 -5.47
C ALA A 33 0.86 3.61 -5.93
N ASP A 34 0.50 2.81 -6.94
CA ASP A 34 1.37 1.81 -7.51
C ASP A 34 2.12 2.44 -8.69
N PHE A 35 3.45 2.43 -8.60
CA PHE A 35 4.31 3.03 -9.61
C PHE A 35 4.84 1.96 -10.55
N ILE A 36 4.74 2.23 -11.85
CA ILE A 36 5.34 1.41 -12.89
C ILE A 36 6.62 2.09 -13.34
N LEU A 37 7.70 1.30 -13.44
CA LEU A 37 8.98 1.76 -13.99
C LEU A 37 8.79 2.11 -15.47
N GLY A 38 9.08 3.36 -15.82
CA GLY A 38 9.05 3.86 -17.18
C GLY A 38 10.41 3.83 -17.85
N ASP A 39 10.48 4.46 -19.03
CA ASP A 39 11.73 4.62 -19.75
C ASP A 39 12.73 5.49 -18.99
N LYS A 40 14.02 5.21 -19.16
CA LYS A 40 15.05 6.09 -18.61
C LYS A 40 15.06 7.42 -19.33
N VAL A 41 15.09 8.51 -18.58
CA VAL A 41 15.27 9.87 -19.09
C VAL A 41 16.59 10.39 -18.53
N ASP A 42 17.51 10.75 -19.42
CA ASP A 42 18.88 11.20 -19.07
C ASP A 42 19.63 10.20 -18.15
N GLY A 43 19.40 8.90 -18.37
CA GLY A 43 20.00 7.81 -17.59
C GLY A 43 19.31 7.50 -16.26
N GLN A 44 18.38 8.34 -15.83
CA GLN A 44 17.64 8.20 -14.57
C GLN A 44 16.36 7.40 -14.75
N ASP A 45 16.00 6.60 -13.75
CA ASP A 45 14.72 5.89 -13.72
C ASP A 45 13.57 6.89 -13.63
N THR A 46 12.52 6.64 -14.42
CA THR A 46 11.26 7.37 -14.31
C THR A 46 10.16 6.42 -13.86
N TYR A 47 9.12 6.99 -13.26
CA TYR A 47 7.99 6.24 -12.77
C TYR A 47 6.70 6.98 -13.11
N PHE A 48 5.68 6.23 -13.51
CA PHE A 48 4.33 6.75 -13.68
C PHE A 48 3.37 5.99 -12.77
N VAL A 49 2.30 6.67 -12.36
CA VAL A 49 1.25 6.06 -11.54
C VAL A 49 0.43 5.13 -12.42
N GLY A 50 0.46 3.84 -12.12
CA GLY A 50 -0.38 2.83 -12.78
C GLY A 50 -1.75 2.69 -12.12
N GLU A 51 -1.79 2.71 -10.79
CA GLU A 51 -3.01 2.55 -10.00
C GLU A 51 -3.00 3.47 -8.78
N PHE A 52 -4.18 3.96 -8.40
CA PHE A 52 -4.39 4.78 -7.21
C PHE A 52 -5.60 4.26 -6.43
N ASN A 53 -5.38 3.82 -5.19
CA ASN A 53 -6.42 3.28 -4.32
C ASN A 53 -6.64 4.20 -3.12
N CYS A 54 -7.90 4.37 -2.73
CA CYS A 54 -8.30 5.12 -1.53
C CYS A 54 -9.17 4.26 -0.60
N SER A 55 -9.02 4.47 0.71
CA SER A 55 -9.91 3.99 1.78
C SER A 55 -9.89 2.48 2.05
N CYS A 56 -9.85 1.62 1.04
CA CYS A 56 -9.81 0.16 1.16
C CYS A 56 -8.47 -0.41 0.70
N VAL A 57 -7.38 0.20 1.15
CA VAL A 57 -6.03 -0.20 0.72
C VAL A 57 -5.58 -1.47 1.42
N GLY A 58 -5.10 -2.44 0.65
CA GLY A 58 -4.42 -3.62 1.17
C GLY A 58 -2.96 -3.30 1.47
N ILE A 59 -2.53 -3.40 2.72
CA ILE A 59 -1.11 -3.28 3.09
C ILE A 59 -0.50 -4.68 3.10
N THR A 60 0.36 -4.97 2.13
CA THR A 60 1.02 -6.28 2.06
C THR A 60 2.06 -6.44 3.17
N GLN A 61 1.92 -7.50 3.97
CA GLN A 61 2.84 -7.80 5.08
C GLN A 61 4.03 -8.67 4.65
N GLN A 62 4.04 -9.13 3.39
CA GLN A 62 4.97 -10.13 2.88
C GLN A 62 5.98 -9.54 1.89
N LEU A 63 6.27 -8.24 1.97
CA LEU A 63 7.25 -7.56 1.11
C LEU A 63 8.64 -8.21 1.11
N HIS A 64 9.03 -8.86 2.22
CA HIS A 64 10.27 -9.62 2.31
C HIS A 64 10.37 -10.81 1.33
N LEU A 65 9.26 -11.21 0.69
CA LEU A 65 9.22 -12.25 -0.34
C LEU A 65 9.41 -11.69 -1.76
N CYS A 66 9.42 -10.37 -1.96
CA CYS A 66 9.44 -9.74 -3.29
C CYS A 66 10.56 -10.29 -4.19
N SER A 67 11.79 -10.41 -3.68
CA SER A 67 12.92 -10.96 -4.46
C SER A 67 12.66 -12.41 -4.91
N LYS A 68 12.12 -13.26 -4.01
CA LYS A 68 11.81 -14.66 -4.35
C LYS A 68 10.71 -14.76 -5.41
N VAL A 69 9.71 -13.89 -5.33
CA VAL A 69 8.63 -13.82 -6.33
C VAL A 69 9.19 -13.37 -7.68
N ALA A 70 10.07 -12.36 -7.69
CA ALA A 70 10.72 -11.88 -8.90
C ALA A 70 11.58 -12.98 -9.57
N ASP A 71 12.42 -13.68 -8.80
CA ASP A 71 13.23 -14.78 -9.30
C ASP A 71 12.38 -15.90 -9.92
N ALA A 72 11.27 -16.25 -9.25
CA ALA A 72 10.34 -17.25 -9.76
C ALA A 72 9.65 -16.78 -11.07
N ALA A 73 9.23 -15.51 -11.13
CA ALA A 73 8.60 -14.94 -12.32
C ALA A 73 9.55 -14.95 -13.51
N ILE A 74 10.79 -14.49 -13.34
CA ILE A 74 11.83 -14.50 -14.39
C ILE A 74 12.03 -15.94 -14.89
N LYS A 75 12.20 -16.89 -13.97
CA LYS A 75 12.43 -18.29 -14.34
C LYS A 75 11.28 -18.86 -15.18
N ILE A 76 10.03 -18.49 -14.89
CA ILE A 76 8.85 -18.95 -15.64
C ILE A 76 8.79 -18.30 -17.02
N THR A 77 9.15 -17.02 -17.15
CA THR A 77 9.00 -16.27 -18.41
C THR A 77 10.18 -16.42 -19.37
N THR A 78 11.34 -16.88 -18.91
CA THR A 78 12.53 -17.10 -19.76
C THR A 78 12.78 -18.55 -20.14
N MET A 79 11.86 -19.47 -19.80
CA MET A 79 11.85 -20.86 -20.29
C MET A 79 11.02 -20.98 -21.56
#